data_AF-A0A4Q2FIH8-F1
#
_entry.id   AF-A0A4Q2FIH8-F1
#
_cell.length_a   1.000
_cell.length_b   1.000
_cell.length_c   1.000
_cell.angle_alpha   90.00
_cell.angle_beta   90.00
_cell.angle_gamma   90.00
#
_symmetry.space_group_name_H-M   'P 1'
#
loop_
_entity.id
_entity.type
_entity.pdbx_description
1 polymer ?
#
loop_
_entity_poly.entity_id
_entity_poly.type
_entity_poly.pdbx_seq_one_letter_code
_entity_poly.pdbx_strand_id
1 'polypeptide(L)'
;MFDDLIIVLDTNVVSDIFEASPDYYNFVVKCLEAKKGSIYITDTIFHELSHLKNKPYSPPSFEKQKLFFLQQLDNNYQKDLIAINRLKKYERNLSNKENLYEIEYKLEKERDEIKRLLDIVEFSVLVEPSLSSVTNTNFVKEFIADLVLNKRISPPLHRSVMEKVSYDVEKSSKENLFPDKNKKGISKFNDYFIIEELKSLSKELNKGILFVTSDVKGNFQEEKMTDLFKKETSQELVVYSVNEFYSLVAVENNISQENITELFLADEKYEFLEELTHKSELDTLIENYLLDDIEGVDEELEWYNVDLLYIEIDFGLTTDEYATYNITAQIEAEKVFYDYWGRDDDTKAVVTSPANYKTYNGEVVISIIRNFEVKNQCVKTRDLKIDILDTSNLETEINTWGEIEDDMIEDDMYD
;
A
#
# COMPACT_ATOMS: atom_id res chain seq x y z
N MET A 1 -22.02 -12.28 5.74
CA MET A 1 -23.08 -11.23 5.90
C MET A 1 -23.83 -10.95 4.60
N PHE A 2 -23.25 -11.24 3.43
CA PHE A 2 -23.81 -10.89 2.12
C PHE A 2 -24.64 -12.00 1.44
N ASP A 3 -24.75 -13.20 2.02
CA ASP A 3 -25.29 -14.37 1.28
C ASP A 3 -26.78 -14.22 0.89
N ASP A 4 -27.52 -13.39 1.64
CA ASP A 4 -28.93 -13.09 1.41
C ASP A 4 -29.17 -11.78 0.63
N LEU A 5 -28.11 -11.04 0.29
CA LEU A 5 -28.19 -9.76 -0.42
C LEU A 5 -27.53 -9.82 -1.80
N ILE A 6 -28.06 -9.05 -2.75
CA ILE A 6 -27.42 -8.78 -4.04
C ILE A 6 -26.64 -7.48 -3.92
N ILE A 7 -25.38 -7.48 -4.34
CA ILE A 7 -24.55 -6.28 -4.32
C ILE A 7 -24.78 -5.54 -5.62
N VAL A 8 -25.22 -4.28 -5.56
CA VAL A 8 -25.35 -3.41 -6.73
C VAL A 8 -24.42 -2.22 -6.58
N LEU A 9 -23.53 -2.04 -7.56
CA LEU A 9 -22.53 -0.96 -7.54
C LEU A 9 -23.04 0.24 -8.35
N ASP A 10 -22.90 1.43 -7.79
CA ASP A 10 -23.05 2.69 -8.51
C ASP A 10 -21.91 2.92 -9.52
N THR A 11 -22.12 3.81 -10.48
CA THR A 11 -21.18 4.12 -11.57
C THR A 11 -19.81 4.52 -11.03
N ASN A 12 -19.78 5.41 -10.02
CA ASN A 12 -18.54 5.94 -9.46
C ASN A 12 -17.69 4.87 -8.76
N VAL A 13 -18.33 3.85 -8.16
CA VAL A 13 -17.61 2.74 -7.49
C VAL A 13 -16.73 1.98 -8.49
N VAL A 14 -17.16 1.92 -9.75
CA VAL A 14 -16.44 1.24 -10.83
C VAL A 14 -15.55 2.20 -11.63
N SER A 15 -15.98 3.44 -11.87
CA SER A 15 -15.18 4.40 -12.65
C SER A 15 -13.98 4.94 -11.89
N ASP A 16 -14.11 5.13 -10.58
CA ASP A 16 -13.09 5.80 -9.76
C ASP A 16 -11.93 4.86 -9.42
N ILE A 17 -12.06 3.56 -9.73
CA ILE A 17 -10.96 2.58 -9.69
C ILE A 17 -9.75 3.10 -10.49
N PHE A 18 -10.00 3.84 -11.59
CA PHE A 18 -8.93 4.42 -12.40
C PHE A 18 -8.27 5.66 -11.81
N GLU A 19 -8.90 6.29 -10.83
CA GLU A 19 -8.39 7.47 -10.13
C GLU A 19 -7.74 7.10 -8.79
N ALA A 20 -7.87 5.84 -8.36
CA ALA A 20 -7.20 5.29 -7.20
C ALA A 20 -5.67 5.41 -7.31
N SER A 21 -5.02 5.61 -6.15
CA SER A 21 -3.58 5.46 -6.03
C SER A 21 -3.17 4.02 -6.33
N PRO A 22 -1.93 3.76 -6.79
CA PRO A 22 -1.47 2.42 -7.14
C PRO A 22 -1.67 1.37 -6.02
N ASP A 23 -1.41 1.75 -4.76
CA ASP A 23 -1.68 0.98 -3.55
C ASP A 23 -3.15 0.58 -3.42
N TYR A 24 -4.04 1.54 -3.60
CA TYR A 24 -5.46 1.31 -3.40
C TYR A 24 -6.08 0.51 -4.56
N TYR A 25 -5.52 0.63 -5.76
CA TYR A 25 -6.00 -0.08 -6.95
C TYR A 25 -6.04 -1.60 -6.74
N ASN A 26 -4.92 -2.20 -6.31
CA ASN A 26 -4.83 -3.65 -6.11
C ASN A 26 -5.78 -4.14 -5.02
N PHE A 27 -5.87 -3.39 -3.92
CA PHE A 27 -6.81 -3.67 -2.84
C PHE A 27 -8.26 -3.69 -3.33
N VAL A 28 -8.66 -2.68 -4.11
CA VAL A 28 -10.02 -2.58 -4.67
C VAL A 28 -10.31 -3.75 -5.64
N VAL A 29 -9.37 -4.08 -6.52
CA VAL A 29 -9.50 -5.20 -7.47
C VAL A 29 -9.73 -6.51 -6.72
N LYS A 30 -8.88 -6.83 -5.73
CA LYS A 30 -9.02 -8.05 -4.91
C LYS A 30 -10.38 -8.12 -4.22
N CYS A 31 -10.86 -7.00 -3.66
CA CYS A 31 -12.17 -6.93 -3.03
C CYS A 31 -13.32 -7.20 -4.03
N LEU A 32 -13.28 -6.59 -5.21
CA LEU A 32 -14.31 -6.78 -6.24
C LEU A 32 -14.31 -8.20 -6.80
N GLU A 33 -13.12 -8.80 -7.00
CA GLU A 33 -13.01 -10.19 -7.44
C GLU A 33 -13.58 -11.17 -6.41
N ALA A 34 -13.30 -10.97 -5.12
CA ALA A 34 -13.83 -11.80 -4.03
C ALA A 34 -15.37 -11.85 -4.00
N LYS A 35 -16.04 -10.78 -4.43
CA LYS A 35 -17.51 -10.69 -4.48
C LYS A 35 -18.10 -10.71 -5.90
N LYS A 36 -17.29 -10.94 -6.93
CA LYS A 36 -17.70 -10.88 -8.35
C LYS A 36 -18.94 -11.71 -8.66
N GLY A 37 -19.09 -12.87 -8.00
CA GLY A 37 -20.23 -13.76 -8.15
C GLY A 37 -21.60 -13.18 -7.74
N SER A 38 -21.59 -12.21 -6.82
CA SER A 38 -22.78 -11.62 -6.20
C SER A 38 -23.06 -10.18 -6.63
N ILE A 39 -22.19 -9.60 -7.47
CA ILE A 39 -22.30 -8.22 -7.95
C ILE A 39 -23.18 -8.14 -9.20
N TYR A 40 -24.10 -7.19 -9.19
CA TYR A 40 -24.95 -6.78 -10.29
C TYR A 40 -24.77 -5.29 -10.56
N ILE A 41 -25.15 -4.87 -11.76
CA ILE A 41 -25.31 -3.45 -12.11
C ILE A 41 -26.67 -3.26 -12.78
N THR A 42 -27.24 -2.08 -12.66
CA THR A 42 -28.48 -1.76 -13.36
C THR A 42 -28.22 -1.40 -14.83
N ASP A 43 -29.24 -1.44 -15.67
CA ASP A 43 -29.13 -1.05 -17.09
C ASP A 43 -28.71 0.41 -17.23
N THR A 44 -29.25 1.30 -16.38
CA THR A 44 -28.86 2.70 -16.33
C THR A 44 -27.36 2.86 -16.03
N ILE A 45 -26.85 2.18 -14.98
CA ILE A 45 -25.42 2.20 -14.62
C ILE A 45 -24.56 1.59 -15.73
N PHE A 46 -25.01 0.48 -16.34
CA PHE A 46 -24.29 -0.14 -17.45
C PHE A 46 -24.16 0.81 -18.66
N HIS A 47 -25.21 1.56 -18.97
CA HIS A 47 -25.18 2.59 -20.00
C HIS A 47 -24.27 3.76 -19.62
N GLU A 48 -24.26 4.18 -18.36
CA GLU A 48 -23.30 5.16 -17.87
C GLU A 48 -21.86 4.66 -18.02
N LEU A 49 -21.55 3.41 -17.69
CA LEU A 49 -20.20 2.82 -17.85
C LEU A 49 -19.79 2.55 -19.30
N SER A 50 -20.72 2.65 -20.26
CA SER A 50 -20.49 2.29 -21.67
C SER A 50 -19.36 3.09 -22.33
N HIS A 51 -19.13 4.34 -21.91
CA HIS A 51 -18.03 5.17 -22.40
C HIS A 51 -16.64 4.70 -21.91
N LEU A 52 -16.59 3.94 -20.81
CA LEU A 52 -15.36 3.35 -20.25
C LEU A 52 -14.97 2.05 -20.93
N LYS A 53 -15.95 1.30 -21.48
CA LYS A 53 -15.73 0.00 -22.16
C LYS A 53 -14.73 0.09 -23.32
N ASN A 54 -14.66 1.24 -23.98
CA ASN A 54 -13.79 1.50 -25.12
C ASN A 54 -12.60 2.42 -24.80
N LYS A 55 -12.50 2.90 -23.56
CA LYS A 55 -11.38 3.76 -23.14
C LYS A 55 -10.14 2.86 -22.98
N PRO A 56 -9.03 3.11 -23.70
CA PRO A 56 -7.79 2.40 -23.45
C PRO A 56 -7.40 2.65 -22.00
N TYR A 57 -7.25 1.57 -21.22
CA TYR A 57 -6.79 1.66 -19.85
C TYR A 57 -5.31 2.05 -19.88
N SER A 58 -4.97 3.04 -19.06
CA SER A 58 -3.60 3.28 -18.66
C SER A 58 -3.59 3.20 -17.14
N PRO A 59 -2.68 2.43 -16.52
CA PRO A 59 -2.51 2.45 -15.08
C PRO A 59 -2.34 3.90 -14.57
N PRO A 60 -2.75 4.18 -13.32
CA PRO A 60 -2.48 5.47 -12.68
C PRO A 60 -1.01 5.83 -12.86
N SER A 61 -0.75 7.00 -13.43
CA SER A 61 0.59 7.47 -13.74
C SER A 61 0.71 8.92 -13.30
N PHE A 62 1.62 9.17 -12.36
CA PHE A 62 1.97 10.51 -11.95
C PHE A 62 2.43 11.34 -13.12
N GLU A 63 3.22 10.79 -14.05
CA GLU A 63 3.63 11.51 -15.26
C GLU A 63 2.42 11.98 -16.10
N LYS A 64 1.39 11.14 -16.21
CA LYS A 64 0.15 11.53 -16.90
C LYS A 64 -0.62 12.61 -16.14
N GLN A 65 -0.70 12.51 -14.80
CA GLN A 65 -1.35 13.52 -13.96
C GLN A 65 -0.58 14.85 -13.95
N LYS A 66 0.76 14.79 -13.92
CA LYS A 66 1.69 15.91 -14.07
C LYS A 66 1.46 16.61 -15.39
N LEU A 67 1.37 15.86 -16.49
CA LEU A 67 1.03 16.41 -17.80
C LEU A 67 -0.34 17.07 -17.83
N PHE A 68 -1.36 16.45 -17.23
CA PHE A 68 -2.70 17.03 -17.14
C PHE A 68 -2.71 18.33 -16.33
N PHE A 69 -2.03 18.36 -15.19
CA PHE A 69 -1.86 19.56 -14.37
C PHE A 69 -1.15 20.67 -15.15
N LEU A 70 -0.06 20.36 -15.85
CA LEU A 70 0.67 21.32 -16.70
C LEU A 70 -0.24 21.89 -17.81
N GLN A 71 -1.07 21.05 -18.43
CA GLN A 71 -2.06 21.51 -19.42
C GLN A 71 -3.10 22.43 -18.79
N GLN A 72 -3.61 22.12 -17.59
CA GLN A 72 -4.55 23.00 -16.89
C GLN A 72 -3.92 24.34 -16.50
N LEU A 73 -2.68 24.30 -15.99
CA LEU A 73 -1.89 25.49 -15.66
C LEU A 73 -1.72 26.38 -16.90
N ASP A 74 -1.33 25.79 -18.04
CA ASP A 74 -1.16 26.51 -19.29
C ASP A 74 -2.49 27.08 -19.81
N ASN A 75 -3.57 26.32 -19.74
CA ASN A 75 -4.90 26.78 -20.15
C ASN A 75 -5.40 27.95 -19.29
N ASN A 76 -5.19 27.90 -17.98
CA ASN A 76 -5.58 28.98 -17.08
C ASN A 76 -4.74 30.24 -17.32
N TYR A 77 -3.42 30.08 -17.46
CA TYR A 77 -2.53 31.18 -17.85
C TYR A 77 -2.97 31.85 -19.16
N GLN A 78 -3.34 31.08 -20.18
CA GLN A 78 -3.86 31.64 -21.44
C GLN A 78 -5.18 32.39 -21.26
N LYS A 79 -6.10 31.89 -20.41
CA LYS A 79 -7.35 32.60 -20.09
C LYS A 79 -7.07 33.95 -19.42
N ASP A 80 -6.14 33.97 -18.46
CA ASP A 80 -5.76 35.19 -17.74
C ASP A 80 -5.07 36.19 -18.66
N LEU A 81 -4.16 35.73 -19.53
CA LEU A 81 -3.57 36.58 -20.58
C LEU A 81 -4.62 37.19 -21.51
N ILE A 82 -5.62 36.40 -21.94
CA ILE A 82 -6.72 36.92 -22.76
C ILE A 82 -7.50 38.00 -22.01
N ALA A 83 -7.75 37.81 -20.71
CA ALA A 83 -8.43 38.78 -19.86
C ALA A 83 -7.62 40.09 -19.74
N ILE A 84 -6.31 39.99 -19.49
CA ILE A 84 -5.40 41.14 -19.44
C ILE A 84 -5.36 41.87 -20.79
N ASN A 85 -5.27 41.13 -21.90
CA ASN A 85 -5.27 41.72 -23.24
C ASN A 85 -6.58 42.45 -23.57
N ARG A 86 -7.71 42.03 -22.99
CA ARG A 86 -8.97 42.79 -23.09
C ARG A 86 -8.89 44.10 -22.31
N LEU A 87 -8.26 44.11 -21.13
CA LEU A 87 -8.03 45.34 -20.35
C LEU A 87 -7.08 46.30 -21.07
N LYS A 88 -6.03 45.77 -21.71
CA LYS A 88 -5.06 46.56 -22.48
C LYS A 88 -5.69 47.37 -23.61
N LYS A 89 -6.85 46.96 -24.15
CA LYS A 89 -7.61 47.74 -25.15
C LYS A 89 -8.01 49.13 -24.64
N TYR A 90 -8.09 49.31 -23.32
CA TYR A 90 -8.44 50.58 -22.67
C TYR A 90 -7.22 51.37 -22.18
N GLU A 91 -5.99 50.96 -22.52
CA GLU A 91 -4.74 51.56 -22.00
C GLU A 91 -4.68 53.08 -22.05
N ARG A 92 -5.23 53.69 -23.11
CA ARG A 92 -5.25 55.15 -23.29
C ARG A 92 -6.08 55.89 -22.24
N ASN A 93 -6.98 55.17 -21.56
CA ASN A 93 -7.90 55.68 -20.55
C ASN A 93 -7.48 55.32 -19.12
N LEU A 94 -6.35 54.62 -18.94
CA LEU A 94 -5.87 54.15 -17.64
C LEU A 94 -4.72 55.02 -17.13
N SER A 95 -4.81 55.45 -15.87
CA SER A 95 -3.76 56.25 -15.22
C SER A 95 -2.48 55.46 -14.94
N ASN A 96 -2.59 54.14 -14.67
CA ASN A 96 -1.48 53.27 -14.26
C ASN A 96 -1.37 52.04 -15.18
N LYS A 97 -1.23 52.27 -16.49
CA LYS A 97 -1.16 51.18 -17.50
C LYS A 97 0.01 50.21 -17.31
N GLU A 98 1.11 50.66 -16.70
CA GLU A 98 2.31 49.84 -16.43
C GLU A 98 2.00 48.63 -15.53
N ASN A 99 1.03 48.77 -14.61
CA ASN A 99 0.61 47.68 -13.74
C ASN A 99 0.03 46.49 -14.52
N LEU A 100 -0.55 46.69 -15.71
CA LEU A 100 -1.04 45.59 -16.54
C LEU A 100 0.11 44.72 -17.09
N TYR A 101 1.24 45.33 -17.40
CA TYR A 101 2.46 44.62 -17.82
C TYR A 101 3.13 43.94 -16.63
N GLU A 102 3.11 44.56 -15.44
CA GLU A 102 3.63 43.94 -14.22
C GLU A 102 2.82 42.70 -13.82
N ILE A 103 1.48 42.74 -13.94
CA ILE A 103 0.61 41.57 -13.69
C ILE A 103 0.93 40.45 -14.67
N GLU A 104 1.06 40.74 -15.96
CA GLU A 104 1.42 39.75 -16.99
C GLU A 104 2.77 39.09 -16.68
N TYR A 105 3.78 39.89 -16.34
CA TYR A 105 5.10 39.38 -15.96
C TYR A 105 5.05 38.50 -14.70
N LYS A 106 4.28 38.91 -13.68
CA LYS A 106 4.10 38.11 -12.45
C LYS A 106 3.45 36.76 -12.74
N LEU A 107 2.41 36.73 -13.57
CA LEU A 107 1.74 35.48 -13.97
C LEU A 107 2.67 34.53 -14.72
N GLU A 108 3.49 35.06 -15.64
CA GLU A 108 4.48 34.26 -16.36
C GLU A 108 5.53 33.69 -15.40
N LYS A 109 6.07 34.53 -14.51
CA LYS A 109 7.06 34.12 -13.52
C LYS A 109 6.53 33.04 -12.57
N GLU A 110 5.32 33.21 -12.03
CA GLU A 110 4.70 32.24 -11.12
C GLU A 110 4.42 30.91 -11.82
N ARG A 111 3.92 30.95 -13.06
CA ARG A 111 3.74 29.75 -13.89
C ARG A 111 5.06 29.00 -14.05
N ASP A 112 6.13 29.68 -14.41
CA ASP A 112 7.44 29.05 -14.65
C ASP A 112 8.09 28.54 -13.36
N GLU A 113 7.82 29.16 -12.21
CA GLU A 113 8.21 28.63 -10.90
C GLU A 113 7.45 27.34 -10.59
N ILE A 114 6.12 27.32 -10.79
CA ILE A 114 5.31 26.11 -10.58
C ILE A 114 5.81 24.96 -11.48
N LYS A 115 6.14 25.23 -12.74
CA LYS A 115 6.71 24.23 -13.65
C LYS A 115 8.02 23.65 -13.11
N ARG A 116 8.94 24.50 -12.65
CA ARG A 116 10.21 24.07 -12.07
C ARG A 116 10.03 23.26 -10.78
N LEU A 117 9.11 23.67 -9.91
CA LEU A 117 8.78 22.93 -8.70
C LEU A 117 8.12 21.60 -9.01
N LEU A 118 7.30 21.52 -10.05
CA LEU A 118 6.68 20.26 -10.45
C LEU A 118 7.68 19.31 -11.11
N ASP A 119 8.68 19.84 -11.81
CA ASP A 119 9.74 19.04 -12.43
C ASP A 119 10.55 18.24 -11.41
N ILE A 120 10.75 18.78 -10.20
CA ILE A 120 11.45 18.07 -9.10
C ILE A 120 10.55 17.09 -8.33
N VAL A 121 9.23 17.12 -8.55
CA VAL A 121 8.34 16.11 -7.96
C VAL A 121 8.40 14.88 -8.86
N GLU A 122 8.77 13.76 -8.26
CA GLU A 122 8.88 12.46 -8.90
C GLU A 122 8.13 11.42 -8.04
N PHE A 123 7.76 10.29 -8.64
CA PHE A 123 7.23 9.18 -7.87
C PHE A 123 8.29 8.68 -6.89
N SER A 124 7.83 8.28 -5.70
CA SER A 124 8.66 7.53 -4.77
C SER A 124 9.03 6.19 -5.42
N VAL A 125 10.31 5.80 -5.32
CA VAL A 125 10.79 4.48 -5.78
C VAL A 125 10.03 3.33 -5.10
N LEU A 126 9.48 3.58 -3.91
CA LEU A 126 8.65 2.62 -3.18
C LEU A 126 7.45 2.13 -4.01
N VAL A 127 6.94 2.96 -4.92
CA VAL A 127 5.70 2.70 -5.69
C VAL A 127 5.94 1.78 -6.89
N GLU A 128 7.19 1.58 -7.33
CA GLU A 128 7.53 0.80 -8.53
C GLU A 128 7.07 -0.67 -8.46
N PRO A 129 7.30 -1.42 -7.35
CA PRO A 129 6.76 -2.77 -7.17
C PRO A 129 5.24 -2.82 -7.31
N SER A 130 4.53 -1.87 -6.69
CA SER A 130 3.08 -1.77 -6.77
C SER A 130 2.62 -1.55 -8.22
N LEU A 131 3.30 -0.68 -8.97
CA LEU A 131 3.00 -0.43 -10.38
C LEU A 131 3.28 -1.64 -11.28
N SER A 132 4.31 -2.44 -10.97
CA SER A 132 4.65 -3.64 -11.74
C SER A 132 3.58 -4.74 -11.63
N SER A 133 2.90 -4.80 -10.47
CA SER A 133 1.81 -5.76 -10.21
C SER A 133 0.48 -5.37 -10.87
N VAL A 134 0.32 -4.10 -11.28
CA VAL A 134 -0.85 -3.64 -12.02
C VAL A 134 -0.79 -4.21 -13.44
N THR A 135 -1.60 -5.22 -13.70
CA THR A 135 -1.69 -5.87 -15.01
C THR A 135 -2.06 -4.87 -16.12
N ASN A 136 -1.46 -5.02 -17.30
CA ASN A 136 -1.83 -4.26 -18.50
C ASN A 136 -3.25 -4.56 -19.03
N THR A 137 -4.02 -5.38 -18.34
CA THR A 137 -5.41 -5.71 -18.67
C THR A 137 -6.35 -4.64 -18.10
N ASN A 138 -7.36 -4.26 -18.88
CA ASN A 138 -8.37 -3.32 -18.42
C ASN A 138 -9.35 -4.07 -17.50
N PHE A 139 -9.06 -4.13 -16.19
CA PHE A 139 -9.88 -4.81 -15.19
C PHE A 139 -11.36 -4.42 -15.31
N VAL A 140 -11.69 -3.13 -15.38
CA VAL A 140 -13.09 -2.66 -15.48
C VAL A 140 -13.79 -3.21 -16.73
N LYS A 141 -13.09 -3.28 -17.86
CA LYS A 141 -13.64 -3.86 -19.10
C LYS A 141 -13.92 -5.36 -18.94
N GLU A 142 -12.99 -6.10 -18.34
CA GLU A 142 -13.15 -7.54 -18.10
C GLU A 142 -14.22 -7.83 -17.07
N PHE A 143 -14.28 -7.01 -16.01
CA PHE A 143 -15.31 -7.03 -14.99
C PHE A 143 -16.70 -6.81 -15.60
N ILE A 144 -16.88 -5.75 -16.39
CA ILE A 144 -18.15 -5.49 -17.10
C ILE A 144 -18.47 -6.62 -18.08
N ALA A 145 -17.49 -7.14 -18.82
CA ALA A 145 -17.71 -8.24 -19.75
C ALA A 145 -18.18 -9.52 -19.04
N ASP A 146 -17.64 -9.81 -17.86
CA ASP A 146 -18.07 -10.92 -17.01
C ASP A 146 -19.52 -10.73 -16.52
N LEU A 147 -19.89 -9.52 -16.09
CA LEU A 147 -21.28 -9.22 -15.70
C LEU A 147 -22.26 -9.46 -16.85
N VAL A 148 -21.90 -9.04 -18.07
CA VAL A 148 -22.69 -9.31 -19.29
C VAL A 148 -22.81 -10.81 -19.54
N LEU A 149 -21.68 -11.54 -19.53
CA LEU A 149 -21.62 -12.97 -19.81
C LEU A 149 -22.49 -13.77 -18.83
N ASN A 150 -22.46 -13.38 -17.56
CA ASN A 150 -23.18 -14.03 -16.46
C ASN A 150 -24.60 -13.49 -16.23
N LYS A 151 -25.12 -12.63 -17.13
CA LYS A 151 -26.47 -12.03 -17.03
C LYS A 151 -26.72 -11.29 -15.71
N ARG A 152 -25.70 -10.57 -15.21
CA ARG A 152 -25.77 -9.76 -13.99
C ARG A 152 -26.04 -8.28 -14.24
N ILE A 153 -26.63 -7.97 -15.39
CA ILE A 153 -27.13 -6.62 -15.73
C ILE A 153 -28.65 -6.69 -15.66
N SER A 154 -29.28 -5.77 -14.92
CA SER A 154 -30.74 -5.73 -14.85
C SER A 154 -31.36 -5.51 -16.24
N PRO A 155 -32.58 -6.00 -16.49
CA PRO A 155 -33.29 -5.66 -17.72
C PRO A 155 -33.56 -4.14 -17.79
N PRO A 156 -33.61 -3.56 -19.00
CA PRO A 156 -33.94 -2.15 -19.18
C PRO A 156 -35.38 -1.86 -18.72
N LEU A 157 -35.60 -0.68 -18.15
CA LEU A 157 -36.96 -0.24 -17.81
C LEU A 157 -37.83 -0.11 -19.07
N HIS A 158 -39.09 -0.54 -18.96
CA HIS A 158 -40.05 -0.30 -20.03
C HIS A 158 -40.32 1.20 -20.16
N ARG A 159 -40.45 1.68 -21.40
CA ARG A 159 -40.65 3.10 -21.71
C ARG A 159 -41.81 3.74 -20.93
N SER A 160 -42.91 3.02 -20.72
CA SER A 160 -44.04 3.52 -19.94
C SER A 160 -43.70 3.77 -18.46
N VAL A 161 -42.79 2.98 -17.88
CA VAL A 161 -42.30 3.18 -16.51
C VAL A 161 -41.42 4.42 -16.48
N MET A 162 -40.49 4.56 -17.42
CA MET A 162 -39.63 5.75 -17.51
C MET A 162 -40.44 7.05 -17.67
N GLU A 163 -41.46 7.04 -18.54
CA GLU A 163 -42.36 8.19 -18.75
C GLU A 163 -43.16 8.52 -17.49
N LYS A 164 -43.67 7.50 -16.79
CA LYS A 164 -44.42 7.69 -15.53
C LYS A 164 -43.53 8.28 -14.43
N VAL A 165 -42.35 7.69 -14.20
CA VAL A 165 -41.38 8.17 -13.20
C VAL A 165 -40.98 9.61 -13.49
N SER A 166 -40.65 9.92 -14.75
CA SER A 166 -40.30 11.27 -15.18
C SER A 166 -41.43 12.27 -14.89
N TYR A 167 -42.68 11.90 -15.19
CA TYR A 167 -43.85 12.74 -14.94
C TYR A 167 -44.12 12.94 -13.45
N ASP A 168 -44.04 11.88 -12.64
CA ASP A 168 -44.30 11.93 -11.20
C ASP A 168 -43.27 12.84 -10.50
N VAL A 169 -41.99 12.75 -10.90
CA VAL A 169 -40.90 13.60 -10.39
C VAL A 169 -41.08 15.08 -10.78
N GLU A 170 -41.51 15.37 -12.02
CA GLU A 170 -41.77 16.76 -12.43
C GLU A 170 -42.98 17.38 -11.74
N LYS A 171 -43.97 16.54 -11.38
CA LYS A 171 -45.21 16.98 -10.73
C LYS A 171 -45.05 17.19 -9.23
N SER A 172 -44.16 16.46 -8.57
CA SER A 172 -43.88 16.57 -7.12
C SER A 172 -43.08 17.83 -6.75
N SER A 173 -43.58 19.01 -7.13
CA SER A 173 -42.98 20.34 -6.91
C SER A 173 -42.71 20.73 -5.43
N LYS A 174 -43.11 19.92 -4.45
CA LYS A 174 -42.93 20.15 -3.01
C LYS A 174 -42.10 19.10 -2.27
N GLU A 175 -41.72 18.02 -2.94
CA GLU A 175 -40.91 16.92 -2.38
C GLU A 175 -39.86 16.48 -3.40
N ASN A 176 -39.13 17.45 -3.95
CA ASN A 176 -38.04 17.19 -4.89
C ASN A 176 -36.91 16.47 -4.16
N LEU A 177 -36.93 15.14 -4.11
CA LEU A 177 -35.77 14.37 -3.68
C LEU A 177 -34.62 14.59 -4.68
N PHE A 178 -34.85 14.46 -5.99
CA PHE A 178 -33.78 14.56 -7.00
C PHE A 178 -34.27 15.29 -8.27
N PRO A 179 -33.89 16.54 -8.51
CA PRO A 179 -33.53 16.85 -9.89
C PRO A 179 -32.16 17.50 -9.91
N ASP A 180 -31.20 16.81 -10.53
CA ASP A 180 -29.94 17.41 -10.89
C ASP A 180 -30.20 18.48 -11.96
N LYS A 181 -30.26 19.74 -11.50
CA LYS A 181 -30.57 20.91 -12.33
C LYS A 181 -29.53 21.14 -13.42
N ASN A 182 -28.36 20.51 -13.32
CA ASN A 182 -27.27 20.66 -14.27
C ASN A 182 -27.36 19.64 -15.43
N LYS A 183 -28.11 18.54 -15.27
CA LYS A 183 -28.33 17.52 -16.31
C LYS A 183 -29.54 17.87 -17.18
N LYS A 184 -29.46 17.56 -18.49
CA LYS A 184 -30.49 17.89 -19.50
C LYS A 184 -31.18 16.63 -20.03
N GLY A 185 -32.46 16.75 -20.36
CA GLY A 185 -33.22 15.65 -20.98
C GLY A 185 -33.52 14.54 -19.98
N ILE A 186 -33.40 13.29 -20.40
CA ILE A 186 -33.78 12.12 -19.59
C ILE A 186 -32.78 11.80 -18.48
N SER A 187 -31.51 12.23 -18.63
CA SER A 187 -30.44 11.92 -17.69
C SER A 187 -30.59 12.58 -16.32
N LYS A 188 -31.45 13.60 -16.21
CA LYS A 188 -31.81 14.23 -14.93
C LYS A 188 -32.61 13.30 -14.00
N PHE A 189 -33.09 12.17 -14.53
CA PHE A 189 -33.90 11.20 -13.80
C PHE A 189 -33.18 9.86 -13.56
N ASN A 190 -31.89 9.73 -13.93
CA ASN A 190 -31.16 8.47 -13.86
C ASN A 190 -31.21 7.83 -12.46
N ASP A 191 -31.04 8.62 -11.40
CA ASP A 191 -31.11 8.14 -10.02
C ASP A 191 -32.45 7.44 -9.71
N TYR A 192 -33.57 7.94 -10.24
CA TYR A 192 -34.88 7.28 -10.08
C TYR A 192 -35.00 6.02 -10.92
N PHE A 193 -34.42 6.02 -12.12
CA PHE A 193 -34.42 4.82 -12.95
C PHE A 193 -33.62 3.71 -12.27
N ILE A 194 -32.47 4.03 -11.68
CA ILE A 194 -31.68 3.09 -10.87
C ILE A 194 -32.56 2.51 -9.76
N ILE A 195 -33.28 3.33 -8.98
CA ILE A 195 -34.17 2.83 -7.90
C ILE A 195 -35.24 1.86 -8.46
N GLU A 196 -35.91 2.20 -9.55
CA GLU A 196 -36.92 1.30 -10.14
C GLU A 196 -36.31 0.00 -10.70
N GLU A 197 -35.08 0.07 -11.22
CA GLU A 197 -34.31 -1.10 -11.65
C GLU A 197 -33.92 -1.98 -10.44
N LEU A 198 -33.47 -1.38 -9.33
CA LEU A 198 -33.20 -2.08 -8.07
C LEU A 198 -34.46 -2.80 -7.56
N LYS A 199 -35.62 -2.12 -7.56
CA LYS A 199 -36.89 -2.73 -7.13
C LYS A 199 -37.27 -3.93 -8.01
N SER A 200 -37.09 -3.78 -9.32
CA SER A 200 -37.39 -4.85 -10.29
C SER A 200 -36.46 -6.05 -10.09
N LEU A 201 -35.16 -5.79 -9.93
CA LEU A 201 -34.13 -6.80 -9.69
C LEU A 201 -34.37 -7.57 -8.38
N SER A 202 -34.68 -6.85 -7.30
CA SER A 202 -34.98 -7.44 -5.99
C SER A 202 -36.21 -8.36 -6.03
N LYS A 203 -37.25 -7.98 -6.78
CA LYS A 203 -38.45 -8.81 -6.99
C LYS A 203 -38.15 -10.04 -7.84
N GLU A 204 -37.37 -9.89 -8.90
CA GLU A 204 -37.00 -10.99 -9.80
C GLU A 204 -36.19 -12.06 -9.08
N LEU A 205 -35.21 -11.64 -8.27
CA LEU A 205 -34.29 -12.54 -7.57
C LEU A 205 -34.76 -12.90 -6.15
N ASN A 206 -35.84 -12.29 -5.67
CA ASN A 206 -36.41 -12.47 -4.33
C ASN A 206 -35.36 -12.33 -3.21
N LYS A 207 -34.52 -11.30 -3.31
CA LYS A 207 -33.45 -10.99 -2.35
C LYS A 207 -33.42 -9.49 -2.05
N GLY A 208 -32.87 -9.14 -0.89
CA GLY A 208 -32.53 -7.75 -0.57
C GLY A 208 -31.37 -7.24 -1.42
N ILE A 209 -31.17 -5.93 -1.38
CA ILE A 209 -30.11 -5.24 -2.13
C ILE A 209 -29.17 -4.55 -1.16
N LEU A 210 -27.88 -4.75 -1.38
CA LEU A 210 -26.83 -3.87 -0.89
C LEU A 210 -26.44 -2.92 -2.03
N PHE A 211 -26.80 -1.66 -1.94
CA PHE A 211 -26.37 -0.64 -2.90
C PHE A 211 -25.09 0.04 -2.39
N VAL A 212 -24.04 0.05 -3.20
CA VAL A 212 -22.75 0.66 -2.86
C VAL A 212 -22.59 1.95 -3.67
N THR A 213 -22.33 3.07 -2.99
CA THR A 213 -22.17 4.38 -3.64
C THR A 213 -21.06 5.21 -2.99
N SER A 214 -20.42 6.09 -3.77
CA SER A 214 -19.43 7.07 -3.28
C SER A 214 -20.09 8.24 -2.54
N ASP A 215 -21.40 8.43 -2.68
CA ASP A 215 -22.11 9.59 -2.16
C ASP A 215 -22.46 9.41 -0.68
N VAL A 216 -21.53 9.83 0.20
CA VAL A 216 -21.65 9.78 1.68
C VAL A 216 -22.75 10.72 2.22
N LYS A 217 -23.33 11.57 1.38
CA LYS A 217 -24.50 12.42 1.68
C LYS A 217 -25.49 12.42 0.53
N GLY A 218 -25.60 11.30 -0.17
CA GLY A 218 -26.57 11.12 -1.24
C GLY A 218 -27.92 10.72 -0.67
N ASN A 219 -28.96 11.49 -1.00
CA ASN A 219 -30.13 11.03 -1.74
C ASN A 219 -30.64 9.57 -1.52
N PHE A 220 -29.82 8.55 -1.78
CA PHE A 220 -30.16 7.13 -1.61
C PHE A 220 -30.20 6.65 -0.15
N GLN A 221 -29.59 7.37 0.78
CA GLN A 221 -29.54 7.03 2.21
C GLN A 221 -30.71 7.61 3.01
N GLU A 222 -31.70 8.24 2.36
CA GLU A 222 -32.90 8.73 3.03
C GLU A 222 -33.78 7.57 3.54
N GLU A 223 -34.17 7.63 4.82
CA GLU A 223 -35.05 6.62 5.46
C GLU A 223 -36.36 6.40 4.69
N LYS A 224 -36.88 7.46 4.05
CA LYS A 224 -38.07 7.38 3.19
C LYS A 224 -37.88 6.46 1.98
N MET A 225 -36.66 6.37 1.45
CA MET A 225 -36.34 5.54 0.29
C MET A 225 -36.25 4.06 0.66
N THR A 226 -35.59 3.73 1.77
CA THR A 226 -35.51 2.35 2.27
C THR A 226 -36.90 1.84 2.68
N ASP A 227 -37.72 2.68 3.30
CA ASP A 227 -39.12 2.36 3.64
C ASP A 227 -39.98 2.11 2.39
N LEU A 228 -39.86 2.98 1.38
CA LEU A 228 -40.60 2.83 0.13
C LEU A 228 -40.17 1.55 -0.60
N PHE A 229 -38.86 1.27 -0.63
CA PHE A 229 -38.33 0.06 -1.21
C PHE A 229 -38.89 -1.18 -0.52
N LYS A 230 -38.85 -1.23 0.82
CA LYS A 230 -39.36 -2.36 1.61
C LYS A 230 -40.86 -2.55 1.43
N LYS A 231 -41.63 -1.46 1.36
CA LYS A 231 -43.07 -1.51 1.10
C LYS A 231 -43.41 -2.10 -0.27
N GLU A 232 -42.63 -1.77 -1.30
CA GLU A 232 -42.93 -2.20 -2.67
C GLU A 232 -42.36 -3.56 -3.05
N THR A 233 -41.26 -3.98 -2.42
CA THR A 233 -40.54 -5.22 -2.75
C THR A 233 -40.71 -6.31 -1.68
N SER A 234 -41.09 -5.95 -0.46
CA SER A 234 -41.00 -6.81 0.75
C SER A 234 -39.57 -7.26 1.07
N GLN A 235 -38.56 -6.58 0.53
CA GLN A 235 -37.13 -6.87 0.70
C GLN A 235 -36.41 -5.67 1.30
N GLU A 236 -35.20 -5.87 1.81
CA GLU A 236 -34.41 -4.79 2.42
C GLU A 236 -33.49 -4.12 1.39
N LEU A 237 -33.34 -2.80 1.52
CA LEU A 237 -32.34 -2.00 0.83
C LEU A 237 -31.35 -1.48 1.87
N VAL A 238 -30.11 -1.94 1.78
CA VAL A 238 -28.99 -1.49 2.61
C VAL A 238 -28.08 -0.65 1.72
N VAL A 239 -27.65 0.50 2.20
CA VAL A 239 -26.77 1.39 1.43
C VAL A 239 -25.45 1.52 2.17
N TYR A 240 -24.35 1.15 1.52
CA TYR A 240 -22.99 1.34 2.04
C TYR A 240 -22.24 2.38 1.22
N SER A 241 -21.39 3.14 1.92
CA SER A 241 -20.33 3.86 1.26
C SER A 241 -19.29 2.89 0.67
N VAL A 242 -18.56 3.35 -0.34
CA VAL A 242 -17.43 2.60 -0.93
C VAL A 242 -16.46 2.09 0.15
N ASN A 243 -16.12 2.93 1.12
CA ASN A 243 -15.16 2.59 2.17
C ASN A 243 -15.70 1.50 3.12
N GLU A 244 -16.97 1.60 3.53
CA GLU A 244 -17.61 0.57 4.36
C GLU A 244 -17.66 -0.77 3.63
N PHE A 245 -18.03 -0.75 2.35
CA PHE A 245 -18.09 -1.95 1.52
C PHE A 245 -16.73 -2.64 1.41
N TYR A 246 -15.69 -1.92 1.00
CA TYR A 246 -14.36 -2.53 0.85
C TYR A 246 -13.77 -2.96 2.19
N SER A 247 -13.97 -2.20 3.28
CA SER A 247 -13.49 -2.61 4.61
C SER A 247 -14.12 -3.92 5.08
N LEU A 248 -15.43 -4.10 4.84
CA LEU A 248 -16.14 -5.33 5.23
C LEU A 248 -15.73 -6.52 4.36
N VAL A 249 -15.60 -6.32 3.05
CA VAL A 249 -15.12 -7.37 2.14
C VAL A 249 -13.69 -7.77 2.49
N ALA A 250 -12.84 -6.81 2.83
CA ALA A 250 -11.46 -7.04 3.23
C ALA A 250 -11.37 -7.93 4.47
N VAL A 251 -12.11 -7.59 5.52
CA VAL A 251 -12.16 -8.38 6.76
C VAL A 251 -12.73 -9.79 6.51
N GLU A 252 -13.83 -9.91 5.76
CA GLU A 252 -14.48 -11.21 5.52
C GLU A 252 -13.63 -12.17 4.67
N ASN A 253 -12.75 -11.63 3.82
CA ASN A 253 -11.94 -12.42 2.88
C ASN A 253 -10.43 -12.39 3.20
N ASN A 254 -10.03 -11.86 4.36
CA ASN A 254 -8.63 -11.67 4.76
C ASN A 254 -7.79 -10.97 3.68
N ILE A 255 -8.35 -9.94 3.04
CA ILE A 255 -7.64 -9.12 2.06
C ILE A 255 -7.00 -7.95 2.82
N SER A 256 -5.69 -7.91 2.89
CA SER A 256 -4.97 -6.73 3.38
C SER A 256 -4.87 -5.67 2.29
N GLN A 257 -4.97 -4.40 2.71
CA GLN A 257 -4.49 -3.31 1.88
C GLN A 257 -2.97 -3.35 1.97
N GLU A 258 -2.32 -3.69 0.86
CA GLU A 258 -0.85 -3.76 0.80
C GLU A 258 -0.27 -2.37 1.06
N ASN A 259 0.67 -2.29 1.99
CA ASN A 259 1.46 -1.09 2.20
C ASN A 259 2.59 -1.07 1.17
N ILE A 260 2.67 0.00 0.38
CA ILE A 260 3.70 0.17 -0.66
C ILE A 260 5.10 -0.01 -0.08
N THR A 261 5.33 0.54 1.10
CA THR A 261 6.61 0.43 1.79
C THR A 261 6.94 -1.04 2.07
N GLU A 262 5.97 -1.83 2.53
CA GLU A 262 6.16 -3.25 2.81
C GLU A 262 6.49 -4.05 1.54
N LEU A 263 5.79 -3.78 0.43
CA LEU A 263 6.08 -4.40 -0.87
C LEU A 263 7.49 -4.07 -1.35
N PHE A 264 7.89 -2.80 -1.26
CA PHE A 264 9.23 -2.38 -1.65
C PHE A 264 10.30 -3.06 -0.81
N LEU A 265 10.15 -3.05 0.52
CA LEU A 265 11.12 -3.69 1.41
C LEU A 265 11.18 -5.20 1.17
N ALA A 266 10.06 -5.84 0.83
CA ALA A 266 10.04 -7.27 0.49
C ALA A 266 10.85 -7.60 -0.77
N ASP A 267 10.84 -6.72 -1.77
CA ASP A 267 11.64 -6.84 -3.00
C ASP A 267 13.12 -6.49 -2.75
N GLU A 268 13.40 -5.46 -1.94
CA GLU A 268 14.76 -4.93 -1.68
C GLU A 268 15.53 -5.68 -0.59
N LYS A 269 14.88 -6.49 0.25
CA LYS A 269 15.50 -7.14 1.41
C LYS A 269 16.76 -7.95 1.11
N TYR A 270 16.88 -8.55 -0.06
CA TYR A 270 18.05 -9.34 -0.43
C TYR A 270 19.25 -8.46 -0.80
N GLU A 271 19.00 -7.33 -1.45
CA GLU A 271 20.04 -6.31 -1.70
C GLU A 271 20.49 -5.72 -0.36
N PHE A 272 19.55 -5.43 0.55
CA PHE A 272 19.89 -4.97 1.90
C PHE A 272 20.69 -6.01 2.71
N LEU A 273 20.37 -7.30 2.59
CA LEU A 273 21.14 -8.37 3.23
C LEU A 273 22.58 -8.43 2.70
N GLU A 274 22.78 -8.25 1.40
CA GLU A 274 24.11 -8.16 0.79
C GLU A 274 24.88 -6.92 1.30
N GLU A 275 24.22 -5.76 1.40
CA GLU A 275 24.82 -4.55 2.00
C GLU A 275 25.28 -4.80 3.44
N LEU A 276 24.48 -5.52 4.23
CA LEU A 276 24.80 -5.86 5.61
C LEU A 276 26.00 -6.81 5.74
N THR A 277 26.22 -7.69 4.76
CA THR A 277 27.38 -8.60 4.73
C THR A 277 28.71 -7.83 4.66
N HIS A 278 28.68 -6.55 4.27
CA HIS A 278 29.85 -5.68 4.18
C HIS A 278 29.92 -4.62 5.27
N LYS A 279 29.07 -4.72 6.31
CA LYS A 279 28.95 -3.73 7.39
C LYS A 279 29.70 -4.17 8.64
N SER A 280 30.76 -3.43 8.99
CA SER A 280 31.57 -3.68 10.18
C SER A 280 30.80 -3.60 11.51
N GLU A 281 29.67 -2.89 11.56
CA GLU A 281 28.84 -2.75 12.77
C GLU A 281 28.24 -4.09 13.22
N LEU A 282 27.87 -4.95 12.26
CA LEU A 282 27.33 -6.28 12.53
C LEU A 282 28.42 -7.20 13.09
N ASP A 283 29.56 -7.24 12.42
CA ASP A 283 30.72 -8.02 12.88
C ASP A 283 31.16 -7.59 14.27
N THR A 284 31.29 -6.28 14.50
CA THR A 284 31.68 -5.74 15.82
C THR A 284 30.69 -6.16 16.91
N LEU A 285 29.39 -6.20 16.63
CA LEU A 285 28.39 -6.63 17.61
C LEU A 285 28.58 -8.11 17.97
N ILE A 286 28.74 -8.97 16.97
CA ILE A 286 28.90 -10.42 17.18
C ILE A 286 30.23 -10.71 17.86
N GLU A 287 31.34 -10.12 17.41
CA GLU A 287 32.65 -10.26 18.04
C GLU A 287 32.61 -9.87 19.53
N ASN A 288 32.02 -8.71 19.87
CA ASN A 288 31.88 -8.30 21.26
C ASN A 288 31.03 -9.29 22.07
N TYR A 289 29.94 -9.81 21.49
CA TYR A 289 29.11 -10.82 22.15
C TYR A 289 29.90 -12.11 22.45
N LEU A 290 30.72 -12.57 21.50
CA LEU A 290 31.57 -13.75 21.67
C LEU A 290 32.71 -13.51 22.67
N LEU A 291 33.25 -12.30 22.72
CA LEU A 291 34.34 -11.96 23.64
C LEU A 291 33.86 -11.72 25.08
N ASP A 292 32.68 -11.13 25.30
CA ASP A 292 32.17 -10.77 26.64
C ASP A 292 31.65 -11.97 27.47
N ASP A 293 31.76 -13.21 26.96
CA ASP A 293 31.03 -14.36 27.49
C ASP A 293 31.72 -15.12 28.63
N ILE A 294 33.05 -15.03 28.74
CA ILE A 294 33.91 -15.70 29.72
C ILE A 294 35.05 -14.75 30.06
N GLU A 295 35.37 -14.60 31.35
CA GLU A 295 36.51 -13.81 31.81
C GLU A 295 37.81 -14.63 31.77
N GLY A 296 38.82 -14.11 31.08
CA GLY A 296 40.16 -14.67 30.96
C GLY A 296 41.25 -13.60 30.86
N VAL A 297 42.51 -14.02 30.84
CA VAL A 297 43.64 -13.15 30.50
C VAL A 297 43.89 -13.27 29.00
N ASP A 298 44.20 -12.14 28.35
CA ASP A 298 44.58 -12.05 26.93
C ASP A 298 43.61 -12.79 25.99
N GLU A 299 42.32 -12.45 26.11
CA GLU A 299 41.25 -13.05 25.31
C GLU A 299 41.25 -12.53 23.87
N GLU A 300 41.16 -13.44 22.90
CA GLU A 300 41.04 -13.11 21.48
C GLU A 300 40.28 -14.18 20.69
N LEU A 301 39.72 -13.81 19.53
CA LEU A 301 39.17 -14.76 18.56
C LEU A 301 40.29 -15.23 17.64
N GLU A 302 40.60 -16.53 17.66
CA GLU A 302 41.62 -17.13 16.78
C GLU A 302 41.11 -17.21 15.34
N TRP A 303 39.84 -17.59 15.17
CA TRP A 303 39.13 -17.49 13.90
C TRP A 303 37.64 -17.21 14.12
N TYR A 304 37.02 -16.58 13.14
CA TYR A 304 35.65 -16.09 13.18
C TYR A 304 35.09 -16.04 11.77
N ASN A 305 33.90 -16.61 11.57
CA ASN A 305 33.14 -16.56 10.35
C ASN A 305 31.63 -16.41 10.65
N VAL A 306 30.97 -15.57 9.86
CA VAL A 306 29.53 -15.34 9.95
C VAL A 306 28.92 -15.36 8.56
N ASP A 307 27.95 -16.25 8.37
CA ASP A 307 27.18 -16.37 7.13
C ASP A 307 25.72 -15.98 7.38
N LEU A 308 25.24 -14.97 6.66
CA LEU A 308 23.84 -14.53 6.76
C LEU A 308 22.96 -15.43 5.86
N LEU A 309 22.10 -16.24 6.48
CA LEU A 309 21.35 -17.29 5.78
C LEU A 309 19.98 -16.83 5.28
N TYR A 310 19.24 -16.14 6.15
CA TYR A 310 17.84 -15.82 5.90
C TYR A 310 17.47 -14.46 6.49
N ILE A 311 16.55 -13.76 5.81
CA ILE A 311 16.02 -12.47 6.24
C ILE A 311 14.49 -12.46 6.18
N GLU A 312 13.89 -12.13 7.31
CA GLU A 312 12.46 -11.91 7.48
C GLU A 312 12.22 -10.44 7.84
N ILE A 313 11.11 -9.89 7.34
CA ILE A 313 10.68 -8.54 7.70
C ILE A 313 9.55 -8.65 8.71
N ASP A 314 9.68 -7.98 9.85
CA ASP A 314 8.58 -7.82 10.79
C ASP A 314 7.72 -6.61 10.39
N PHE A 315 6.67 -6.88 9.60
CA PHE A 315 5.74 -5.85 9.16
C PHE A 315 4.90 -5.26 10.30
N GLY A 316 4.73 -5.98 11.42
CA GLY A 316 4.01 -5.46 12.59
C GLY A 316 4.73 -4.29 13.27
N LEU A 317 6.04 -4.18 13.04
CA LEU A 317 6.93 -3.14 13.55
C LEU A 317 7.59 -2.31 12.43
N THR A 318 6.98 -2.27 11.24
CA THR A 318 7.50 -1.53 10.08
C THR A 318 6.57 -0.36 9.74
N THR A 319 7.17 0.76 9.33
CA THR A 319 6.46 1.97 8.88
C THR A 319 7.17 2.60 7.68
N ASP A 320 6.66 3.73 7.21
CA ASP A 320 7.25 4.51 6.10
C ASP A 320 8.62 5.16 6.45
N GLU A 321 9.09 5.06 7.69
CA GLU A 321 10.37 5.65 8.13
C GLU A 321 11.37 4.63 8.70
N TYR A 322 10.90 3.45 9.11
CA TYR A 322 11.74 2.40 9.66
C TYR A 322 11.22 1.00 9.33
N ALA A 323 12.14 0.08 9.10
CA ALA A 323 11.88 -1.33 8.82
C ALA A 323 12.59 -2.21 9.83
N THR A 324 11.90 -3.25 10.30
CA THR A 324 12.47 -4.22 11.25
C THR A 324 12.72 -5.53 10.53
N TYR A 325 13.95 -6.04 10.62
CA TYR A 325 14.39 -7.28 10.01
C TYR A 325 14.87 -8.25 11.08
N ASN A 326 14.51 -9.52 10.93
CA ASN A 326 15.08 -10.61 11.69
C ASN A 326 15.95 -11.43 10.74
N ILE A 327 17.25 -11.51 11.05
CA ILE A 327 18.25 -12.18 10.23
C ILE A 327 18.72 -13.42 10.98
N THR A 328 18.63 -14.57 10.34
CA THR A 328 19.28 -15.80 10.83
C THR A 328 20.70 -15.85 10.27
N ALA A 329 21.68 -15.87 11.17
CA ALA A 329 23.09 -15.96 10.84
C ALA A 329 23.67 -17.27 11.39
N GLN A 330 24.49 -17.94 10.60
CA GLN A 330 25.33 -19.04 11.06
C GLN A 330 26.65 -18.47 11.57
N ILE A 331 27.02 -18.84 12.79
CA ILE A 331 28.30 -18.46 13.40
C ILE A 331 29.17 -19.69 13.52
N GLU A 332 30.42 -19.55 13.09
CA GLU A 332 31.49 -20.48 13.39
C GLU A 332 32.67 -19.64 13.93
N ALA A 333 33.10 -19.88 15.17
CA ALA A 333 34.19 -19.14 15.78
C ALA A 333 34.95 -19.94 16.84
N GLU A 334 36.18 -19.53 17.12
CA GLU A 334 36.98 -20.04 18.22
C GLU A 334 37.63 -18.90 18.99
N LYS A 335 37.38 -18.87 20.30
CA LYS A 335 37.98 -17.95 21.25
C LYS A 335 39.13 -18.67 21.98
N VAL A 336 40.25 -17.97 22.10
CA VAL A 336 41.39 -18.38 22.93
C VAL A 336 41.41 -17.52 24.17
N PHE A 337 41.63 -18.16 25.32
CA PHE A 337 41.76 -17.46 26.60
C PHE A 337 42.72 -18.20 27.53
N TYR A 338 43.20 -17.49 28.56
CA TYR A 338 44.14 -18.05 29.52
C TYR A 338 43.69 -17.79 30.95
N ASP A 339 43.76 -18.80 31.82
CA ASP A 339 43.44 -18.63 33.24
C ASP A 339 44.58 -17.91 33.96
N TYR A 340 44.23 -16.99 34.86
CA TYR A 340 45.21 -16.35 35.72
C TYR A 340 45.71 -17.29 36.82
N TRP A 341 47.00 -17.62 36.82
CA TRP A 341 47.62 -18.51 37.83
C TRP A 341 48.46 -17.77 38.86
N GLY A 342 48.77 -16.49 38.63
CA GLY A 342 49.51 -15.67 39.58
C GLY A 342 50.41 -14.65 38.90
N ARG A 343 51.36 -14.13 39.67
CA ARG A 343 52.37 -13.18 39.19
C ARG A 343 53.73 -13.64 39.65
N ASP A 344 54.69 -13.68 38.74
CA ASP A 344 56.07 -14.02 39.07
C ASP A 344 56.64 -12.97 40.03
N ASP A 345 57.20 -13.42 41.14
CA ASP A 345 57.59 -12.53 42.24
C ASP A 345 58.79 -11.63 41.89
N ASP A 346 59.65 -12.06 40.97
CA ASP A 346 60.87 -11.36 40.60
C ASP A 346 60.64 -10.40 39.42
N THR A 347 60.00 -10.89 38.36
CA THR A 347 59.76 -10.15 37.11
C THR A 347 58.47 -9.33 37.13
N LYS A 348 57.55 -9.65 38.07
CA LYS A 348 56.18 -9.13 38.07
C LYS A 348 55.43 -9.43 36.77
N ALA A 349 55.82 -10.46 36.02
CA ALA A 349 55.06 -10.94 34.86
C ALA A 349 53.81 -11.72 35.32
N VAL A 350 52.72 -11.64 34.57
CA VAL A 350 51.54 -12.49 34.80
C VAL A 350 51.89 -13.93 34.41
N VAL A 351 51.51 -14.89 35.24
CA VAL A 351 51.63 -16.32 34.96
C VAL A 351 50.23 -16.83 34.67
N THR A 352 50.06 -17.47 33.51
CA THR A 352 48.78 -17.99 33.05
C THR A 352 48.82 -19.51 32.84
N SER A 353 47.65 -20.11 32.65
CA SER A 353 47.55 -21.46 32.08
C SER A 353 48.13 -21.54 30.67
N PRO A 354 48.34 -22.75 30.13
CA PRO A 354 48.33 -22.96 28.67
C PRO A 354 47.02 -22.46 28.03
N ALA A 355 47.01 -22.30 26.72
CA ALA A 355 45.84 -21.85 25.98
C ALA A 355 44.63 -22.77 26.22
N ASN A 356 43.52 -22.16 26.63
CA ASN A 356 42.20 -22.77 26.65
C ASN A 356 41.42 -22.28 25.42
N TYR A 357 40.48 -23.11 24.95
CA TYR A 357 39.71 -22.83 23.74
C TYR A 357 38.22 -22.90 24.04
N LYS A 358 37.46 -22.02 23.41
CA LYS A 358 36.00 -22.10 23.35
C LYS A 358 35.54 -21.99 21.92
N THR A 359 34.81 -22.99 21.45
CA THR A 359 34.27 -23.02 20.09
C THR A 359 32.79 -22.67 20.11
N TYR A 360 32.35 -21.96 19.09
CA TYR A 360 30.96 -21.57 18.85
C TYR A 360 30.55 -22.10 17.48
N ASN A 361 29.44 -22.83 17.43
CA ASN A 361 28.88 -23.31 16.18
C ASN A 361 27.36 -23.34 16.25
N GLY A 362 26.70 -22.65 15.33
CA GLY A 362 25.24 -22.71 15.23
C GLY A 362 24.61 -21.41 14.78
N GLU A 363 23.30 -21.35 14.92
CA GLU A 363 22.49 -20.24 14.42
C GLU A 363 22.20 -19.21 15.51
N VAL A 364 22.25 -17.94 15.14
CA VAL A 364 21.75 -16.82 15.94
C VAL A 364 20.72 -16.02 15.15
N VAL A 365 19.78 -15.41 15.86
CA VAL A 365 18.80 -14.48 15.28
C VAL A 365 19.16 -13.07 15.69
N ILE A 366 19.35 -12.20 14.71
CA ILE A 366 19.74 -10.80 14.86
C ILE A 366 18.57 -9.91 14.42
N SER A 367 18.15 -9.01 15.30
CA SER A 367 17.18 -7.96 14.97
C SER A 367 17.90 -6.73 14.46
N ILE A 368 17.45 -6.23 13.32
CA ILE A 368 17.93 -4.97 12.75
C ILE A 368 16.75 -4.04 12.53
N ILE A 369 16.77 -2.90 13.21
CA ILE A 369 15.87 -1.77 12.91
C ILE A 369 16.63 -0.82 12.00
N ARG A 370 16.22 -0.75 10.73
CA ARG A 370 16.75 0.16 9.72
C ARG A 370 15.91 1.41 9.68
N ASN A 371 16.48 2.54 10.11
CA ASN A 371 15.90 3.85 9.86
C ASN A 371 16.30 4.29 8.45
N PHE A 372 15.33 4.54 7.58
CA PHE A 372 15.60 4.92 6.19
C PHE A 372 14.95 6.24 5.81
N GLU A 373 15.39 6.80 4.68
CA GLU A 373 14.73 7.91 4.01
C GLU A 373 14.65 7.63 2.50
N VAL A 374 13.61 8.13 1.85
CA VAL A 374 13.50 8.09 0.39
C VAL A 374 13.92 9.44 -0.16
N LYS A 375 15.00 9.46 -0.94
CA LYS A 375 15.51 10.70 -1.54
C LYS A 375 16.10 10.45 -2.92
N ASN A 376 15.70 11.26 -3.89
CA ASN A 376 16.15 11.18 -5.29
C ASN A 376 16.00 9.77 -5.88
N GLN A 377 14.83 9.16 -5.70
CA GLN A 377 14.53 7.79 -6.19
C GLN A 377 15.41 6.67 -5.58
N CYS A 378 16.08 6.92 -4.45
CA CYS A 378 16.83 5.89 -3.73
C CYS A 378 16.34 5.80 -2.30
N VAL A 379 16.27 4.58 -1.77
CA VAL A 379 16.14 4.34 -0.33
C VAL A 379 17.53 4.41 0.27
N LYS A 380 17.71 5.26 1.29
CA LYS A 380 18.99 5.43 1.98
C LYS A 380 18.83 5.08 3.45
N THR A 381 19.67 4.19 3.92
CA THR A 381 19.83 3.92 5.34
C THR A 381 20.41 5.16 6.02
N ARG A 382 19.67 5.71 6.98
CA ARG A 382 20.13 6.81 7.85
C ARG A 382 20.90 6.26 9.05
N ASP A 383 20.37 5.20 9.63
CA ASP A 383 20.85 4.63 10.89
C ASP A 383 20.40 3.16 11.01
N LEU A 384 21.18 2.37 11.73
CA LEU A 384 20.89 0.97 12.04
C LEU A 384 20.96 0.78 13.55
N LYS A 385 19.93 0.16 14.11
CA LYS A 385 19.99 -0.41 15.44
C LYS A 385 20.00 -1.92 15.33
N ILE A 386 21.05 -2.56 15.85
CA ILE A 386 21.32 -3.99 15.71
C ILE A 386 21.36 -4.59 17.11
N ASP A 387 20.59 -5.65 17.34
CA ASP A 387 20.52 -6.36 18.62
C ASP A 387 20.49 -7.88 18.36
N ILE A 388 21.19 -8.69 19.16
CA ILE A 388 21.08 -10.15 19.12
C ILE A 388 19.81 -10.55 19.89
N LEU A 389 18.86 -11.22 19.22
CA LEU A 389 17.59 -11.62 19.82
C LEU A 389 17.62 -13.00 20.46
N ASP A 390 18.25 -13.96 19.77
CA ASP A 390 18.22 -15.37 20.15
C ASP A 390 19.54 -16.06 19.80
N THR A 391 20.08 -16.78 20.77
CA THR A 391 21.29 -17.60 20.64
C THR A 391 21.05 -19.04 21.14
N SER A 392 19.81 -19.46 21.30
CA SER A 392 19.45 -20.78 21.81
C SER A 392 19.95 -21.94 20.95
N ASN A 393 20.20 -21.71 19.67
CA ASN A 393 20.76 -22.67 18.72
C ASN A 393 22.28 -22.51 18.53
N LEU A 394 22.95 -21.67 19.33
CA LEU A 394 24.40 -21.53 19.31
C LEU A 394 25.01 -22.54 20.29
N GLU A 395 25.59 -23.60 19.75
CA GLU A 395 26.30 -24.58 20.56
C GLU A 395 27.67 -24.04 20.96
N THR A 396 28.07 -24.31 22.21
CA THR A 396 29.38 -23.93 22.73
C THR A 396 30.05 -25.09 23.43
N GLU A 397 31.34 -25.24 23.20
CA GLU A 397 32.18 -26.25 23.82
C GLU A 397 33.44 -25.57 24.37
N ILE A 398 33.83 -25.94 25.59
CA ILE A 398 34.99 -25.35 26.27
C ILE A 398 36.00 -26.46 26.51
N ASN A 399 37.20 -26.27 25.97
CA ASN A 399 38.33 -27.17 26.13
C ASN A 399 39.37 -26.49 27.03
N THR A 400 39.39 -26.87 28.30
CA THR A 400 40.38 -26.40 29.27
C THR A 400 41.53 -27.38 29.46
N TRP A 401 42.69 -26.84 29.80
CA TRP A 401 43.87 -27.63 30.10
C TRP A 401 43.72 -28.40 31.42
N GLY A 402 43.32 -29.68 31.35
CA GLY A 402 43.18 -30.56 32.52
C GLY A 402 42.02 -31.56 32.45
N GLU A 403 41.09 -31.41 31.50
CA GLU A 403 39.94 -32.29 31.31
C GLU A 403 40.15 -33.31 30.17
N ILE A 404 41.33 -33.93 30.09
CA ILE A 404 41.45 -35.17 29.31
C ILE A 404 40.89 -36.28 30.19
N GLU A 405 39.68 -36.75 29.88
CA GLU A 405 39.06 -37.89 30.55
C GLU A 405 40.04 -39.08 30.62
N ASP A 406 40.32 -39.55 31.84
CA ASP A 406 41.13 -40.71 32.20
C ASP A 406 40.51 -42.07 31.74
N ASP A 407 39.77 -42.10 30.64
CA ASP A 407 38.95 -43.25 30.23
C ASP A 407 39.59 -44.14 29.13
N MET A 408 40.90 -44.02 28.86
CA MET A 408 41.59 -44.89 27.89
C MET A 408 42.87 -45.58 28.40
N ILE A 409 42.89 -46.06 29.65
CA ILE A 409 43.93 -47.01 30.09
C ILE A 409 43.31 -48.15 30.91
N GLU A 410 42.58 -49.05 30.28
CA GLU A 410 42.40 -50.42 30.79
C GLU A 410 41.91 -51.36 29.66
N ASP A 411 42.85 -51.89 28.90
CA ASP A 411 42.88 -53.29 28.41
C ASP A 411 43.87 -53.40 27.25
N ASP A 412 45.10 -53.79 27.57
CA ASP A 412 45.94 -54.66 26.72
C ASP A 412 47.29 -54.90 27.43
N MET A 413 47.28 -55.69 28.50
CA MET A 413 48.46 -56.42 28.96
C MET A 413 48.06 -57.70 29.70
N TYR A 414 47.64 -58.71 28.93
CA TYR A 414 47.86 -60.11 29.27
C TYR A 414 48.23 -60.90 28.00
N ASP A 415 49.54 -61.12 27.84
CA ASP A 415 50.10 -62.28 27.14
C ASP A 415 50.57 -63.31 28.19
#